data_AF-A0A956PRX4-F1
#
_entry.id   AF-A0A956PRX4-F1
#
_cell.length_a   1.000
_cell.length_b   1.000
_cell.length_c   1.000
_cell.angle_alpha   90.00
_cell.angle_beta   90.00
_cell.angle_gamma   90.00
#
_symmetry.space_group_name_H-M   'P 1'
#
loop_
_entity.id
_entity.type
_entity.pdbx_description
1 polymer ?
#
loop_
_entity_poly.entity_id
_entity_poly.type
_entity_poly.pdbx_seq_one_letter_code
_entity_poly.pdbx_strand_id
1 'polypeptide(L)'
;MLLATAAPTLAATEKFFNYYEKGQTLASSGDWPRALEEFRSAASLEFEDVKRKRTYGTRFISYHPHLQLGICLYQLGDLEEARKELLLHKAYLPKSDEADALLRKIDKGESPEVRTQAAPAVEPEIEDAAVPPVDIVTTIPEASLANSGMLDTGSASVPSTGVLEPPALLTIPELPANPDVSYSPNAILQVGSRLSIAVLPFEVTGVSGFSGEHLAEALTSELVNLRRFRVIERTALDKIMQEQALGMSGMVDQAEAVELAKLVGADALVMGSVVRGEGGSSLNVRVIDTETGVALAAHKLGLRKESLRTIDKELNRLAVAVYNDLPLLSGNVVSAEGDEVYLDIGGVAGVRKGFKLVAYRQGQPILHPTTGVELGVRVTQLGELIVIQVQDQMVITKPIGDPELEIQTGDKVITK
;
A
#
# COMPACT_ATOMS: atom_id res chain seq x y z
N MET A 1 -21.69 44.55 17.93
CA MET A 1 -21.29 44.54 16.51
C MET A 1 -20.92 43.10 16.16
N LEU A 2 -21.32 42.68 14.95
CA LEU A 2 -21.60 41.33 14.44
C LEU A 2 -20.72 40.11 14.82
N LEU A 3 -21.43 38.97 14.82
CA LEU A 3 -21.03 37.57 14.66
C LEU A 3 -20.08 37.26 13.48
N ALA A 4 -19.32 36.16 13.60
CA ALA A 4 -19.47 35.00 12.72
C ALA A 4 -18.67 33.79 13.25
N THR A 5 -19.39 32.82 13.84
CA THR A 5 -18.93 31.44 13.97
C THR A 5 -19.01 30.78 12.59
N ALA A 6 -17.90 30.26 12.09
CA ALA A 6 -17.91 29.25 11.03
C ALA A 6 -17.75 27.88 11.71
N ALA A 7 -18.81 27.07 11.65
CA ALA A 7 -18.76 25.66 12.02
C ALA A 7 -17.73 24.93 11.13
N PRO A 8 -17.01 23.91 11.64
CA PRO A 8 -16.32 22.99 10.76
C PRO A 8 -17.38 22.21 9.98
N THR A 9 -17.36 22.34 8.66
CA THR A 9 -18.12 21.49 7.73
C THR A 9 -17.66 20.05 7.95
N LEU A 10 -18.56 19.22 8.48
CA LEU A 10 -18.38 17.76 8.55
C LEU A 10 -18.12 17.24 7.14
N ALA A 11 -16.87 16.91 6.81
CA ALA A 11 -16.63 15.91 5.79
C ALA A 11 -17.20 14.60 6.35
N ALA A 12 -18.21 14.03 5.69
CA ALA A 12 -18.82 12.78 6.11
C ALA A 12 -17.72 11.71 6.18
N THR A 13 -17.41 11.24 7.39
CA THR A 13 -16.61 10.04 7.57
C THR A 13 -17.36 8.93 6.85
N GLU A 14 -16.84 8.45 5.73
CA GLU A 14 -17.51 7.40 4.96
C GLU A 14 -17.58 6.15 5.81
N LYS A 15 -18.80 5.65 6.04
CA LYS A 15 -19.06 4.56 6.97
C LYS A 15 -19.15 3.26 6.17
N PHE A 16 -18.58 2.18 6.69
CA PHE A 16 -18.54 0.85 6.06
C PHE A 16 -19.91 0.40 5.50
N PHE A 17 -21.00 0.74 6.18
CA PHE A 17 -22.34 0.31 5.76
C PHE A 17 -22.86 1.01 4.50
N ASN A 18 -22.34 2.19 4.13
CA ASN A 18 -22.70 2.85 2.88
C ASN A 18 -22.19 2.05 1.69
N TYR A 19 -20.92 1.63 1.76
CA TYR A 19 -20.28 0.76 0.77
C TYR A 19 -20.97 -0.59 0.69
N TYR A 20 -21.28 -1.18 1.84
CA TYR A 20 -21.97 -2.48 1.90
C TYR A 20 -23.39 -2.44 1.30
N GLU A 21 -24.20 -1.43 1.62
CA GLU A 21 -25.56 -1.29 1.05
C GLU A 21 -25.50 -0.99 -0.46
N LYS A 22 -24.51 -0.23 -0.92
CA LYS A 22 -24.28 0.03 -2.35
C LYS A 22 -23.85 -1.23 -3.10
N GLY A 23 -22.92 -2.01 -2.52
CA GLY A 23 -22.51 -3.32 -3.04
C GLY A 23 -23.69 -4.29 -3.17
N GLN A 24 -24.57 -4.35 -2.17
CA GLN A 24 -25.80 -5.17 -2.23
C GLN A 24 -26.74 -4.74 -3.37
N THR A 25 -26.85 -3.43 -3.59
CA THR A 25 -27.68 -2.88 -4.68
C THR A 25 -27.12 -3.26 -6.05
N LEU A 26 -25.79 -3.13 -6.24
CA LEU A 26 -25.11 -3.49 -7.48
C LEU A 26 -25.15 -5.00 -7.74
N ALA A 27 -24.90 -5.82 -6.72
CA ALA A 27 -25.01 -7.27 -6.80
C ALA A 27 -26.44 -7.71 -7.21
N SER A 28 -27.46 -7.07 -6.65
CA SER A 28 -28.86 -7.33 -7.02
C SER A 28 -29.18 -6.93 -8.46
N SER A 29 -28.47 -5.95 -9.02
CA SER A 29 -28.57 -5.55 -10.43
C SER A 29 -27.72 -6.41 -11.38
N GLY A 30 -26.89 -7.31 -10.83
CA GLY A 30 -25.98 -8.17 -11.60
C GLY A 30 -24.69 -7.48 -12.07
N ASP A 31 -24.39 -6.27 -11.58
CA ASP A 31 -23.12 -5.58 -11.84
C ASP A 31 -22.05 -6.09 -10.85
N TRP A 32 -21.63 -7.34 -11.07
CA TRP A 32 -20.69 -8.06 -10.21
C TRP A 32 -19.32 -7.40 -10.06
N PRO A 33 -18.70 -6.82 -11.12
CA PRO A 33 -17.42 -6.13 -10.97
C PRO A 33 -17.50 -4.95 -10.01
N ARG A 34 -18.52 -4.09 -10.15
CA ARG A 34 -18.68 -2.93 -9.25
C ARG A 34 -19.13 -3.34 -7.86
N ALA A 35 -19.99 -4.36 -7.75
CA ALA A 35 -20.37 -4.90 -6.45
C ALA A 35 -19.16 -5.42 -5.67
N LEU A 36 -18.24 -6.10 -6.36
CA LEU A 36 -16.98 -6.59 -5.77
C LEU A 36 -16.15 -5.46 -5.17
N GLU A 37 -15.97 -4.35 -5.91
CA GLU A 37 -15.24 -3.17 -5.43
C GLU A 37 -15.87 -2.59 -4.16
N GLU A 38 -17.19 -2.38 -4.15
CA GLU A 38 -17.90 -1.82 -3.00
C GLU A 38 -17.84 -2.74 -1.77
N PHE A 39 -17.90 -4.05 -1.95
CA PHE A 39 -17.71 -5.00 -0.85
C PHE A 39 -16.27 -5.03 -0.33
N ARG A 40 -15.26 -4.86 -1.19
CA ARG A 40 -13.85 -4.72 -0.75
C ARG A 40 -13.68 -3.45 0.07
N SER A 41 -14.29 -2.34 -0.35
CA SER A 41 -14.30 -1.09 0.41
C SER A 41 -14.98 -1.27 1.77
N ALA A 42 -16.12 -1.96 1.84
CA ALA A 42 -16.77 -2.28 3.10
C ALA A 42 -15.88 -3.14 4.02
N ALA A 43 -15.32 -4.25 3.49
CA ALA A 43 -14.45 -5.16 4.21
C ALA A 43 -13.17 -4.48 4.73
N SER A 44 -12.65 -3.50 3.99
CA SER A 44 -11.47 -2.73 4.41
C SER A 44 -11.72 -1.83 5.63
N LEU A 45 -12.97 -1.38 5.82
CA LEU A 45 -13.36 -0.53 6.94
C LEU A 45 -13.87 -1.36 8.13
N GLU A 46 -14.55 -2.47 7.85
CA GLU A 46 -15.02 -3.44 8.82
C GLU A 46 -14.86 -4.85 8.24
N PHE A 47 -13.87 -5.58 8.72
CA PHE A 47 -13.45 -6.85 8.13
C PHE A 47 -14.36 -8.03 8.53
N GLU A 48 -14.76 -8.12 9.79
CA GLU A 48 -15.36 -9.34 10.33
C GLU A 48 -16.80 -9.59 9.86
N ASP A 49 -17.06 -10.84 9.47
CA ASP A 49 -18.40 -11.33 9.20
C ASP A 49 -19.19 -11.53 10.50
N VAL A 50 -20.25 -10.74 10.68
CA VAL A 50 -21.10 -10.79 11.88
C VAL A 50 -22.58 -10.78 11.52
N LYS A 51 -23.36 -11.61 12.23
CA LYS A 51 -24.82 -11.68 12.04
C LYS A 51 -25.54 -10.37 12.35
N ARG A 52 -24.92 -9.49 13.13
CA ARG A 52 -25.54 -8.24 13.58
C ARG A 52 -24.48 -7.19 13.89
N LYS A 53 -24.29 -6.23 12.98
CA LYS A 53 -23.42 -5.07 13.14
C LYS A 53 -24.23 -3.80 13.31
N ARG A 54 -23.83 -2.92 14.22
CA ARG A 54 -24.45 -1.60 14.40
C ARG A 54 -23.92 -0.63 13.35
N THR A 55 -24.80 0.13 12.69
CA THR A 55 -24.40 1.09 11.65
C THR A 55 -24.37 2.53 12.17
N TYR A 56 -25.53 3.13 12.39
CA TYR A 56 -25.68 4.45 13.01
C TYR A 56 -26.92 4.49 13.89
N GLY A 57 -26.87 5.29 14.96
CA GLY A 57 -27.98 5.38 15.91
C GLY A 57 -28.31 4.01 16.49
N THR A 58 -29.54 3.54 16.32
CA THR A 58 -30.04 2.24 16.79
C THR A 58 -30.19 1.20 15.67
N ARG A 59 -29.73 1.49 14.45
CA ARG A 59 -29.84 0.58 13.30
C ARG A 59 -28.78 -0.51 13.35
N PHE A 60 -29.20 -1.73 13.03
CA PHE A 60 -28.34 -2.90 12.87
C PHE A 60 -28.59 -3.54 11.52
N ILE A 61 -27.54 -4.11 10.93
CA ILE A 61 -27.59 -4.87 9.69
C ILE A 61 -26.95 -6.24 9.89
N SER A 62 -27.32 -7.20 9.03
CA SER A 62 -26.52 -8.42 8.84
C SER A 62 -25.34 -8.08 7.94
N TYR A 63 -24.13 -8.32 8.41
CA TYR A 63 -22.93 -7.83 7.76
C TYR A 63 -21.97 -8.99 7.45
N HIS A 64 -21.92 -9.39 6.18
CA HIS A 64 -21.19 -10.56 5.70
C HIS A 64 -20.32 -10.21 4.49
N PRO A 65 -19.34 -9.30 4.63
CA PRO A 65 -18.51 -8.87 3.51
C PRO A 65 -17.82 -10.03 2.80
N HIS A 66 -17.25 -11.01 3.51
CA HIS A 66 -16.54 -12.14 2.90
C HIS A 66 -17.47 -13.09 2.15
N LEU A 67 -18.69 -13.30 2.65
CA LEU A 67 -19.72 -14.04 1.91
C LEU A 67 -20.07 -13.35 0.59
N GLN A 68 -20.28 -12.03 0.63
CA GLN A 68 -20.65 -11.24 -0.54
C GLN A 68 -19.50 -11.15 -1.57
N LEU A 69 -18.24 -11.03 -1.10
CA LEU A 69 -17.04 -11.12 -1.93
C LEU A 69 -16.94 -12.48 -2.62
N GLY A 70 -17.13 -13.57 -1.87
CA GLY A 70 -17.14 -14.93 -2.40
C GLY A 70 -18.21 -15.14 -3.48
N ILE A 71 -19.41 -14.58 -3.30
CA ILE A 71 -20.48 -14.60 -4.30
C ILE A 71 -20.07 -13.85 -5.57
N CYS A 72 -19.53 -12.62 -5.43
CA CYS A 72 -19.14 -11.82 -6.59
C CYS A 72 -18.01 -12.48 -7.39
N LEU A 73 -16.98 -12.99 -6.72
CA LEU A 73 -15.86 -13.69 -7.36
C LEU A 73 -16.33 -14.98 -8.06
N TYR A 74 -17.25 -15.73 -7.44
CA TYR A 74 -17.84 -16.90 -8.08
C TYR A 74 -18.57 -16.53 -9.38
N GLN A 75 -19.34 -15.44 -9.38
CA GLN A 75 -20.05 -14.95 -10.58
C GLN A 75 -19.12 -14.43 -11.67
N LEU A 76 -17.96 -13.90 -11.29
CA LEU A 76 -16.92 -13.42 -12.21
C LEU A 76 -16.04 -14.56 -12.76
N GLY A 77 -16.14 -15.77 -12.20
CA GLY A 77 -15.37 -16.94 -12.64
C GLY A 77 -14.05 -17.13 -11.90
N ASP A 78 -13.74 -16.29 -10.92
CA ASP A 78 -12.53 -16.39 -10.09
C ASP A 78 -12.72 -17.42 -8.97
N LEU A 79 -12.82 -18.70 -9.34
CA LEU A 79 -13.21 -19.80 -8.44
C LEU A 79 -12.24 -19.99 -7.27
N GLU A 80 -10.94 -19.82 -7.49
CA GLU A 80 -9.91 -19.96 -6.45
C GLU A 80 -10.05 -18.89 -5.37
N GLU A 81 -10.26 -17.64 -5.78
CA GLU A 81 -10.39 -16.53 -4.84
C GLU A 81 -11.76 -16.54 -4.15
N ALA A 82 -12.82 -16.90 -4.89
CA ALA A 82 -14.14 -17.16 -4.32
C ALA A 82 -14.08 -18.20 -3.21
N ARG A 83 -13.32 -19.29 -3.43
CA ARG A 83 -13.14 -20.34 -2.42
C ARG A 83 -12.49 -19.83 -1.14
N LYS A 84 -11.43 -19.01 -1.26
CA LYS A 84 -10.74 -18.44 -0.09
C LYS A 84 -11.67 -17.55 0.73
N GLU A 85 -12.39 -16.66 0.07
CA GLU A 85 -13.35 -15.75 0.73
C GLU A 85 -14.50 -16.51 1.42
N LEU A 86 -15.02 -17.56 0.78
CA LEU A 86 -16.07 -18.41 1.36
C LEU A 86 -15.56 -19.23 2.56
N LEU A 87 -14.32 -19.72 2.52
CA LEU A 87 -13.69 -20.39 3.67
C LEU A 87 -13.43 -19.42 4.82
N LEU A 88 -13.03 -18.19 4.52
CA LEU A 88 -12.85 -17.12 5.50
C LEU A 88 -14.18 -16.73 6.17
N HIS A 89 -15.25 -16.56 5.39
CA HIS A 89 -16.60 -16.40 5.93
C HIS A 89 -16.97 -17.51 6.91
N LYS A 90 -16.70 -18.77 6.56
CA LYS A 90 -16.99 -19.93 7.43
C LYS A 90 -16.12 -19.97 8.69
N ALA A 91 -14.94 -19.37 8.68
CA ALA A 91 -14.14 -19.24 9.89
C ALA A 91 -14.83 -18.33 10.93
N TYR A 92 -15.47 -17.25 10.48
CA TYR A 92 -16.26 -16.35 11.34
C TYR A 92 -17.64 -16.91 11.68
N LEU A 93 -18.34 -17.45 10.68
CA LEU A 93 -19.70 -17.96 10.78
C LEU A 93 -19.77 -19.40 10.24
N PRO A 94 -19.40 -20.41 11.06
CA PRO A 94 -19.30 -21.80 10.62
C PRO A 94 -20.61 -22.43 10.13
N LYS A 95 -21.76 -21.84 10.50
CA LYS A 95 -23.09 -22.27 10.10
C LYS A 95 -23.66 -21.31 9.05
N SER A 96 -23.34 -21.57 7.79
CA SER A 96 -23.80 -20.80 6.63
C SER A 96 -24.13 -21.72 5.46
N ASP A 97 -25.43 -21.96 5.25
CA ASP A 97 -25.92 -22.86 4.19
C ASP A 97 -25.57 -22.32 2.79
N GLU A 98 -25.53 -21.00 2.64
CA GLU A 98 -25.19 -20.32 1.37
C GLU A 98 -23.73 -20.53 0.98
N ALA A 99 -22.80 -20.38 1.93
CA ALA A 99 -21.39 -20.65 1.70
C ALA A 99 -21.13 -22.14 1.42
N ASP A 100 -21.81 -23.04 2.14
CA ASP A 100 -21.72 -24.48 1.91
C ASP A 100 -22.23 -24.88 0.51
N ALA A 101 -23.30 -24.25 0.03
CA ALA A 101 -23.82 -24.50 -1.30
C ALA A 101 -22.84 -24.05 -2.39
N LEU A 102 -22.24 -22.87 -2.25
CA LEU A 102 -21.27 -22.34 -3.23
C LEU A 102 -19.96 -23.12 -3.23
N LEU A 103 -19.41 -23.46 -2.05
CA LEU A 103 -18.20 -24.29 -1.97
C LEU A 103 -18.40 -25.64 -2.64
N ARG A 104 -19.57 -26.28 -2.47
CA ARG A 104 -19.90 -27.53 -3.18
C ARG A 104 -19.97 -27.37 -4.69
N LYS A 105 -20.43 -26.22 -5.21
CA LYS A 105 -20.44 -25.94 -6.65
C LYS A 105 -19.02 -25.77 -7.19
N ILE A 106 -18.19 -25.01 -6.47
CA ILE A 106 -16.78 -24.81 -6.78
C ILE A 106 -16.04 -26.16 -6.78
N ASP A 107 -16.21 -26.98 -5.75
CA ASP A 107 -15.56 -28.30 -5.63
C ASP A 107 -16.00 -29.27 -6.75
N LYS A 108 -17.17 -29.07 -7.36
CA LYS A 108 -17.67 -29.83 -8.52
C LYS A 108 -17.23 -29.27 -9.87
N GLY A 109 -16.55 -28.12 -9.89
CA GLY A 109 -16.17 -27.42 -11.12
C GLY A 109 -17.35 -26.79 -11.86
N GLU A 110 -18.45 -26.51 -11.16
CA GLU A 110 -19.60 -25.82 -11.75
C GLU A 110 -19.29 -24.31 -11.84
N SER A 111 -19.26 -23.77 -13.06
CA SER A 111 -19.17 -22.32 -13.32
C SER A 111 -20.57 -21.67 -13.31
N PRO A 112 -20.69 -20.37 -12.98
CA PRO A 112 -21.98 -19.68 -13.06
C PRO A 112 -22.58 -19.75 -14.47
N GLU A 113 -23.89 -19.91 -14.57
CA GLU A 113 -24.60 -19.78 -15.84
C GLU A 113 -24.45 -18.35 -16.36
N VAL A 114 -23.66 -18.16 -17.43
CA VAL A 114 -23.41 -16.86 -18.04
C VAL A 114 -24.73 -16.24 -18.49
N ARG A 115 -25.22 -15.26 -17.74
CA ARG A 115 -26.28 -14.37 -18.21
C ARG A 115 -25.62 -13.27 -19.03
N THR A 116 -25.61 -13.45 -20.35
CA THR A 116 -25.08 -12.47 -21.31
C THR A 116 -25.72 -11.11 -21.07
N GLN A 117 -24.98 -10.16 -20.48
CA GLN A 117 -25.38 -8.76 -20.48
C GLN A 117 -24.73 -8.06 -21.68
N ALA A 118 -25.56 -7.37 -22.45
CA ALA A 118 -25.17 -6.63 -23.65
C ALA A 118 -24.18 -5.52 -23.30
N ALA A 119 -23.13 -5.39 -24.11
CA ALA A 119 -22.14 -4.32 -24.01
C ALA A 119 -22.83 -2.93 -24.02
N PRO A 120 -22.40 -1.98 -23.18
CA PRO A 120 -22.90 -0.61 -23.26
C PRO A 120 -22.42 0.05 -24.57
N ALA A 121 -23.32 0.81 -25.20
CA ALA A 121 -23.06 1.50 -26.45
C ALA A 121 -21.92 2.52 -26.31
N VAL A 122 -20.95 2.44 -27.21
CA VAL A 122 -19.90 3.44 -27.41
C VAL A 122 -20.57 4.69 -28.01
N GLU A 123 -20.57 5.81 -27.29
CA GLU A 123 -20.94 7.11 -27.85
C GLU A 123 -19.84 7.58 -28.83
N PRO A 124 -20.19 8.09 -30.02
CA PRO A 124 -19.20 8.44 -31.04
C PRO A 124 -18.51 9.77 -30.75
N GLU A 125 -17.22 9.83 -31.04
CA GLU A 125 -16.40 11.04 -31.14
C GLU A 125 -17.02 12.05 -32.11
N ILE A 126 -17.08 13.33 -31.71
CA ILE A 126 -17.52 14.43 -32.56
C ILE A 126 -16.29 15.08 -33.18
N GLU A 127 -16.11 14.88 -34.48
CA GLU A 127 -15.24 15.69 -35.35
C GLU A 127 -15.95 16.98 -35.80
N ASP A 128 -15.12 18.00 -35.98
CA ASP A 128 -15.37 19.43 -36.18
C ASP A 128 -16.18 19.78 -37.45
N ALA A 129 -17.18 20.68 -37.34
CA ALA A 129 -17.72 21.41 -38.49
C ALA A 129 -18.54 22.66 -38.10
N ALA A 130 -17.95 23.83 -38.41
CA ALA A 130 -18.56 25.02 -39.01
C ALA A 130 -19.76 25.73 -38.34
N VAL A 131 -19.48 26.96 -37.88
CA VAL A 131 -20.46 28.01 -37.52
C VAL A 131 -21.16 28.60 -38.74
N PRO A 132 -22.49 28.86 -38.66
CA PRO A 132 -23.05 30.14 -39.11
C PRO A 132 -24.02 30.77 -38.08
N PRO A 133 -24.48 32.03 -38.27
CA PRO A 133 -24.63 32.98 -37.16
C PRO A 133 -26.08 33.35 -36.75
N VAL A 134 -26.24 33.82 -35.48
CA VAL A 134 -27.07 35.00 -35.03
C VAL A 134 -28.62 34.78 -35.03
N ASP A 135 -29.50 35.13 -34.07
CA ASP A 135 -29.60 36.20 -33.06
C ASP A 135 -30.78 36.01 -32.04
N ILE A 136 -30.61 36.59 -30.82
CA ILE A 136 -31.55 37.29 -29.89
C ILE A 136 -32.86 36.61 -29.37
N VAL A 137 -33.06 36.58 -28.03
CA VAL A 137 -34.07 37.36 -27.23
C VAL A 137 -34.26 36.78 -25.80
N THR A 138 -34.30 37.75 -24.88
CA THR A 138 -34.52 37.87 -23.42
C THR A 138 -35.57 36.93 -22.77
N THR A 139 -35.47 36.56 -21.48
CA THR A 139 -35.87 37.38 -20.31
C THR A 139 -35.65 36.64 -18.98
N ILE A 140 -35.34 37.39 -17.91
CA ILE A 140 -35.42 37.01 -16.48
C ILE A 140 -36.81 37.49 -15.95
N PRO A 141 -37.34 36.97 -14.83
CA PRO A 141 -37.21 37.74 -13.59
C PRO A 141 -37.08 36.94 -12.26
N GLU A 142 -36.67 37.68 -11.24
CA GLU A 142 -36.39 37.36 -9.84
C GLU A 142 -37.65 37.22 -8.93
N ALA A 143 -37.46 36.60 -7.74
CA ALA A 143 -37.55 37.24 -6.41
C ALA A 143 -38.39 36.55 -5.30
N SER A 144 -37.87 36.67 -4.06
CA SER A 144 -38.58 36.93 -2.77
C SER A 144 -39.09 35.72 -1.95
N LEU A 145 -39.09 35.64 -0.60
CA LEU A 145 -38.35 36.16 0.59
C LEU A 145 -38.98 35.48 1.85
N ALA A 146 -38.16 35.30 2.91
CA ALA A 146 -38.47 35.32 4.37
C ALA A 146 -39.41 34.29 5.04
N ASN A 147 -39.03 33.72 6.20
CA ASN A 147 -39.24 34.32 7.55
C ASN A 147 -38.66 33.49 8.73
N SER A 148 -38.57 34.12 9.92
CA SER A 148 -37.76 33.79 11.11
C SER A 148 -38.52 33.30 12.37
N GLY A 149 -37.77 32.84 13.41
CA GLY A 149 -38.08 32.93 14.87
C GLY A 149 -38.01 31.58 15.64
N MET A 150 -37.77 31.43 16.96
CA MET A 150 -37.23 32.21 18.09
C MET A 150 -37.03 31.24 19.32
N LEU A 151 -36.20 31.64 20.30
CA LEU A 151 -35.67 31.08 21.57
C LEU A 151 -36.55 30.20 22.53
N ASP A 152 -35.95 29.35 23.40
CA ASP A 152 -35.68 29.63 24.85
C ASP A 152 -34.99 28.48 25.66
N THR A 153 -34.48 28.88 26.84
CA THR A 153 -33.57 28.43 27.95
C THR A 153 -33.64 27.05 28.65
N GLY A 154 -32.55 26.70 29.38
CA GLY A 154 -32.60 25.82 30.58
C GLY A 154 -31.28 25.19 31.08
N SER A 155 -30.77 25.59 32.26
CA SER A 155 -29.61 25.09 33.06
C SER A 155 -29.86 23.73 33.78
N ALA A 156 -28.91 22.90 34.26
CA ALA A 156 -27.93 23.11 35.34
C ALA A 156 -27.01 21.86 35.61
N SER A 157 -25.91 22.11 36.37
CA SER A 157 -24.84 21.31 37.04
C SER A 157 -25.20 19.99 37.77
N VAL A 158 -24.34 19.00 38.14
CA VAL A 158 -23.07 18.97 38.97
C VAL A 158 -22.26 17.60 38.78
N PRO A 159 -21.19 17.18 39.54
CA PRO A 159 -19.90 16.68 38.96
C PRO A 159 -19.35 15.30 39.47
N SER A 160 -18.14 14.94 38.99
CA SER A 160 -17.17 13.95 39.53
C SER A 160 -17.59 12.46 39.57
N THR A 161 -16.76 11.52 39.11
CA THR A 161 -15.65 10.96 39.89
C THR A 161 -14.67 10.26 38.93
N GLY A 162 -13.38 10.51 39.10
CA GLY A 162 -12.32 9.89 38.31
C GLY A 162 -12.13 8.42 38.63
N VAL A 163 -11.72 7.66 37.60
CA VAL A 163 -11.05 6.37 37.73
C VAL A 163 -9.86 6.40 36.78
N LEU A 164 -8.69 6.08 37.32
CA LEU A 164 -7.39 6.06 36.66
C LEU A 164 -7.39 5.16 35.42
N GLU A 165 -6.91 5.69 34.29
CA GLU A 165 -6.61 4.91 33.08
C GLU A 165 -5.38 4.00 33.32
N PRO A 166 -5.43 2.71 32.98
CA PRO A 166 -4.24 1.88 32.86
C PRO A 166 -3.42 2.27 31.62
N PRO A 167 -2.09 2.05 31.62
CA PRO A 167 -1.19 2.59 30.60
C PRO A 167 -1.50 2.03 29.21
N ALA A 168 -1.45 2.91 28.21
CA ALA A 168 -1.68 2.59 26.81
C ALA A 168 -0.77 1.45 26.33
N LEU A 169 -1.37 0.33 25.93
CA LEU A 169 -0.72 -0.63 25.05
C LEU A 169 -0.36 0.10 23.75
N LEU A 170 0.92 0.05 23.36
CA LEU A 170 1.45 0.61 22.12
C LEU A 170 0.54 0.21 20.95
N THR A 171 -0.26 1.16 20.47
CA THR A 171 -1.10 0.97 19.29
C THR A 171 -0.17 0.99 18.08
N ILE A 172 -0.11 -0.13 17.38
CA ILE A 172 0.57 -0.24 16.09
C ILE A 172 -0.28 0.55 15.08
N PRO A 173 0.25 1.57 14.38
CA PRO A 173 -0.52 2.29 13.37
C PRO A 173 -0.89 1.36 12.21
N GLU A 174 -2.17 1.38 11.84
CA GLU A 174 -2.74 0.65 10.71
C GLU A 174 -2.24 1.27 9.39
N LEU A 175 -1.81 0.42 8.47
CA LEU A 175 -1.13 0.85 7.24
C LEU A 175 -2.12 1.23 6.15
N PRO A 176 -1.81 2.25 5.32
CA PRO A 176 -2.68 2.63 4.23
C PRO A 176 -2.73 1.51 3.17
N ALA A 177 -3.93 0.97 2.94
CA ALA A 177 -4.18 -0.02 1.91
C ALA A 177 -4.14 0.63 0.51
N ASN A 178 -3.25 0.14 -0.36
CA ASN A 178 -3.24 0.43 -1.79
C ASN A 178 -4.07 -0.67 -2.51
N PRO A 179 -5.14 -0.33 -3.27
CA PRO A 179 -6.06 -1.32 -3.85
C PRO A 179 -5.46 -2.21 -4.95
N ASP A 180 -4.28 -1.89 -5.48
CA ASP A 180 -3.64 -2.65 -6.57
C ASP A 180 -2.57 -3.65 -6.10
N VAL A 181 -2.37 -3.82 -4.80
CA VAL A 181 -1.35 -4.75 -4.25
C VAL A 181 -1.97 -5.60 -3.13
N SER A 182 -2.02 -6.91 -3.34
CA SER A 182 -2.37 -7.87 -2.27
C SER A 182 -1.29 -7.84 -1.19
N TYR A 183 -1.57 -7.14 -0.10
CA TYR A 183 -0.68 -7.04 1.05
C TYR A 183 -0.80 -8.30 1.92
N SER A 184 0.27 -9.09 2.02
CA SER A 184 0.44 -10.08 3.09
C SER A 184 1.58 -9.63 4.03
N PRO A 185 1.28 -8.94 5.14
CA PRO A 185 2.27 -8.51 6.13
C PRO A 185 3.06 -9.67 6.75
N ASN A 186 2.51 -10.89 6.67
CA ASN A 186 2.93 -12.03 7.47
C ASN A 186 3.81 -13.04 6.71
N ALA A 187 4.05 -12.86 5.40
CA ALA A 187 4.76 -13.86 4.60
C ALA A 187 6.30 -13.77 4.67
N ILE A 188 6.88 -12.70 5.22
CA ILE A 188 8.34 -12.52 5.26
C ILE A 188 8.84 -12.33 6.70
N LEU A 189 8.96 -13.46 7.40
CA LEU A 189 9.67 -13.60 8.67
C LEU A 189 11.16 -13.96 8.47
N GLN A 190 11.73 -13.79 7.29
CA GLN A 190 13.18 -13.89 7.11
C GLN A 190 13.83 -12.55 7.48
N VAL A 191 14.35 -12.50 8.71
CA VAL A 191 15.03 -11.35 9.34
C VAL A 191 16.19 -10.78 8.48
N GLY A 192 16.68 -11.51 7.48
CA GLY A 192 17.77 -11.08 6.58
C GLY A 192 17.38 -10.70 5.14
N SER A 193 16.08 -10.74 4.78
CA SER A 193 15.64 -10.54 3.37
C SER A 193 15.15 -9.13 3.04
N ARG A 194 15.18 -8.19 3.99
CA ARG A 194 14.71 -6.82 3.76
C ARG A 194 15.85 -5.94 3.29
N LEU A 195 15.62 -5.21 2.19
CA LEU A 195 16.49 -4.15 1.72
C LEU A 195 16.67 -3.12 2.84
N SER A 196 17.94 -2.90 3.19
CA SER A 196 18.33 -1.99 4.24
C SER A 196 18.51 -0.61 3.64
N ILE A 197 17.74 0.37 4.12
CA ILE A 197 17.66 1.70 3.50
C ILE A 197 18.10 2.77 4.47
N ALA A 198 19.04 3.63 4.03
CA ALA A 198 19.38 4.88 4.72
C ALA A 198 18.69 6.06 4.03
N VAL A 199 18.15 7.01 4.81
CA VAL A 199 17.51 8.24 4.27
C VAL A 199 18.33 9.44 4.69
N LEU A 200 18.81 10.22 3.71
CA LEU A 200 19.53 11.46 3.99
C LEU A 200 18.58 12.66 4.13
N PRO A 201 19.01 13.72 4.84
CA PRO A 201 18.33 15.00 4.82
C PRO A 201 18.09 15.48 3.38
N PHE A 202 16.89 15.98 3.12
CA PHE A 202 16.52 16.47 1.79
C PHE A 202 17.18 17.82 1.51
N GLU A 203 17.65 18.05 0.30
CA GLU A 203 18.12 19.37 -0.11
C GLU A 203 16.92 20.29 -0.37
N VAL A 204 16.81 21.42 0.33
CA VAL A 204 15.70 22.35 0.15
C VAL A 204 16.21 23.66 -0.44
N THR A 205 15.77 23.99 -1.66
CA THR A 205 16.18 25.19 -2.39
C THR A 205 14.98 26.05 -2.76
N GLY A 206 14.98 27.29 -2.28
CA GLY A 206 13.97 28.30 -2.64
C GLY A 206 12.61 28.11 -1.97
N VAL A 207 12.50 27.21 -0.98
CA VAL A 207 11.28 26.99 -0.18
C VAL A 207 11.55 27.28 1.29
N SER A 208 10.58 27.90 1.97
CA SER A 208 10.65 28.25 3.39
C SER A 208 9.51 27.60 4.17
N GLY A 209 9.75 27.24 5.45
CA GLY A 209 8.70 26.74 6.35
C GLY A 209 8.81 25.26 6.75
N PHE A 210 9.79 24.54 6.21
CA PHE A 210 10.19 23.20 6.63
C PHE A 210 11.69 23.00 6.39
N SER A 211 12.30 22.03 7.07
CA SER A 211 13.69 21.65 6.84
C SER A 211 13.80 20.33 6.09
N GLY A 212 14.95 20.11 5.47
CA GLY A 212 15.29 18.84 4.84
C GLY A 212 15.28 17.65 5.80
N GLU A 213 15.64 17.90 7.06
CA GLU A 213 15.61 16.85 8.09
C GLU A 213 14.18 16.41 8.40
N HIS A 214 13.24 17.35 8.47
CA HIS A 214 11.84 17.03 8.70
C HIS A 214 11.26 16.14 7.59
N LEU A 215 11.62 16.42 6.33
CA LEU A 215 11.21 15.59 5.19
C LEU A 215 11.79 14.17 5.28
N ALA A 216 13.06 14.05 5.65
CA ALA A 216 13.71 12.76 5.81
C ALA A 216 13.08 11.94 6.95
N GLU A 217 12.75 12.56 8.08
CA GLU A 217 12.10 11.91 9.23
C GLU A 217 10.67 11.45 8.89
N ALA A 218 9.90 12.31 8.20
CA ALA A 218 8.57 11.95 7.72
C ALA A 218 8.63 10.77 6.74
N LEU A 219 9.51 10.82 5.72
CA LEU A 219 9.65 9.70 4.79
C LEU A 219 10.15 8.42 5.47
N THR A 220 11.08 8.54 6.42
CA THR A 220 11.56 7.42 7.23
C THR A 220 10.41 6.74 7.96
N SER A 221 9.54 7.52 8.60
CA SER A 221 8.36 7.03 9.29
C SER A 221 7.43 6.27 8.35
N GLU A 222 7.17 6.81 7.16
CA GLU A 222 6.36 6.14 6.13
C GLU A 222 7.00 4.81 5.66
N LEU A 223 8.30 4.79 5.39
CA LEU A 223 9.02 3.58 4.96
C LEU A 223 9.07 2.50 6.04
N VAL A 224 9.23 2.88 7.32
CA VAL A 224 9.15 1.96 8.46
C VAL A 224 7.75 1.36 8.59
N ASN A 225 6.73 2.20 8.47
CA ASN A 225 5.33 1.78 8.53
C ASN A 225 5.05 0.73 7.46
N LEU A 226 5.51 0.91 6.22
CA LEU A 226 5.33 -0.06 5.14
C LEU A 226 5.92 -1.46 5.43
N ARG A 227 6.75 -1.63 6.47
CA ARG A 227 7.33 -2.92 6.93
C ARG A 227 8.07 -3.72 5.86
N ARG A 228 8.41 -3.07 4.75
CA ARG A 228 9.10 -3.63 3.59
C ARG A 228 10.62 -3.55 3.73
N PHE A 229 11.09 -2.47 4.34
CA PHE A 229 12.50 -2.11 4.39
C PHE A 229 13.04 -2.24 5.82
N ARG A 230 14.34 -2.49 5.93
CA ARG A 230 15.08 -2.32 7.18
C ARG A 230 15.66 -0.91 7.19
N VAL A 231 14.92 0.05 7.74
CA VAL A 231 15.36 1.45 7.70
C VAL A 231 16.47 1.67 8.73
N ILE A 232 17.59 2.24 8.28
CA ILE A 232 18.72 2.57 9.13
C ILE A 232 18.43 3.87 9.87
N GLU A 233 18.57 3.83 11.20
CA GLU A 233 18.36 4.99 12.06
C GLU A 233 19.38 6.10 11.75
N ARG A 234 18.89 7.34 11.77
CA ARG A 234 19.73 8.52 11.48
C ARG A 234 20.92 8.64 12.43
N THR A 235 20.73 8.30 13.70
CA THR A 235 21.81 8.38 14.70
C THR A 235 23.02 7.50 14.34
N ALA A 236 22.82 6.42 13.60
CA ALA A 236 23.91 5.60 13.07
C ALA A 236 24.71 6.34 11.99
N LEU A 237 24.04 7.06 11.09
CA LEU A 237 24.68 7.92 10.09
C LEU A 237 25.46 9.05 10.76
N ASP A 238 24.84 9.75 11.71
CA ASP A 238 25.47 10.87 12.42
C ASP A 238 26.75 10.43 13.15
N LYS A 239 26.75 9.24 13.75
CA LYS A 239 27.93 8.67 14.42
C LYS A 239 29.07 8.41 13.44
N ILE A 240 28.79 7.79 12.28
CA ILE A 240 29.81 7.53 11.25
C ILE A 240 30.34 8.85 10.67
N MET A 241 29.47 9.84 10.44
CA MET A 241 29.88 11.16 9.95
C MET A 241 30.84 11.86 10.94
N GLN A 242 30.57 11.77 12.25
CA GLN A 242 31.45 12.30 13.29
C GLN A 242 32.80 11.56 13.35
N GLU A 243 32.78 10.23 13.27
CA GLU A 243 33.99 9.40 13.30
C GLU A 243 34.91 9.64 12.11
N GLN A 244 34.34 9.88 10.92
CA GLN A 244 35.09 10.14 9.69
C GLN A 244 35.52 11.61 9.52
N ALA A 245 35.20 12.49 10.49
CA ALA A 245 35.42 13.94 10.40
C ALA A 245 34.88 14.55 9.10
N LEU A 246 33.84 13.93 8.52
CA LEU A 246 33.21 14.41 7.29
C LEU A 246 32.46 15.71 7.61
N GLY A 247 32.67 16.71 6.76
CA GLY A 247 32.19 18.07 7.00
C GLY A 247 30.67 18.12 7.11
N MET A 248 30.18 18.84 8.12
CA MET A 248 28.77 19.26 8.30
C MET A 248 28.28 20.22 7.20
N SER A 249 28.94 20.29 6.05
CA SER A 249 28.76 21.33 5.04
C SER A 249 27.70 20.96 4.01
N GLY A 250 26.53 20.46 4.44
CA GLY A 250 25.23 20.52 3.72
C GLY A 250 25.13 20.07 2.25
N MET A 251 26.20 19.55 1.66
CA MET A 251 26.34 19.09 0.28
C MET A 251 27.26 17.88 0.36
N VAL A 252 26.67 16.72 0.61
CA VAL A 252 27.36 15.45 0.46
C VAL A 252 27.21 15.09 -1.02
N ASP A 253 28.31 14.98 -1.76
CA ASP A 253 28.25 14.49 -3.14
C ASP A 253 27.68 13.06 -3.14
N GLN A 254 26.98 12.67 -4.20
CA GLN A 254 26.34 11.36 -4.30
C GLN A 254 27.34 10.22 -4.00
N ALA A 255 28.59 10.35 -4.44
CA ALA A 255 29.63 9.36 -4.17
C ALA A 255 29.95 9.24 -2.68
N GLU A 256 30.14 10.35 -1.98
CA GLU A 256 30.40 10.36 -0.53
C GLU A 256 29.19 9.84 0.25
N ALA A 257 27.98 10.19 -0.19
CA ALA A 257 26.72 9.77 0.40
C ALA A 257 26.54 8.25 0.31
N VAL A 258 26.87 7.66 -0.83
CA VAL A 258 26.85 6.21 -1.06
C VAL A 258 27.85 5.50 -0.15
N GLU A 259 29.08 6.01 -0.02
CA GLU A 259 30.08 5.42 0.88
C GLU A 259 29.64 5.50 2.35
N LEU A 260 29.08 6.63 2.79
CA LEU A 260 28.50 6.76 4.13
C LEU A 260 27.39 5.73 4.40
N ALA A 261 26.47 5.57 3.45
CA ALA A 261 25.39 4.59 3.54
C ALA A 261 25.92 3.15 3.61
N LYS A 262 26.97 2.85 2.83
CA LYS A 262 27.65 1.56 2.84
C LYS A 262 28.32 1.26 4.20
N LEU A 263 28.95 2.27 4.82
CA LEU A 263 29.58 2.13 6.14
C LEU A 263 28.58 1.79 7.25
N VAL A 264 27.34 2.29 7.17
CA VAL A 264 26.27 1.93 8.13
C VAL A 264 25.54 0.64 7.76
N GLY A 265 25.97 -0.07 6.71
CA GLY A 265 25.38 -1.32 6.26
C GLY A 265 24.01 -1.16 5.59
N ALA A 266 23.77 -0.01 4.94
CA ALA A 266 22.62 0.17 4.07
C ALA A 266 22.89 -0.45 2.69
N ASP A 267 21.94 -1.23 2.18
CA ASP A 267 21.94 -1.77 0.82
C ASP A 267 21.54 -0.68 -0.20
N ALA A 268 20.71 0.28 0.23
CA ALA A 268 20.28 1.40 -0.59
C ALA A 268 20.23 2.73 0.18
N LEU A 269 20.39 3.82 -0.55
CA LEU A 269 20.37 5.19 -0.07
C LEU A 269 19.22 5.96 -0.71
N VAL A 270 18.44 6.65 0.11
CA VAL A 270 17.42 7.59 -0.34
C VAL A 270 17.97 9.00 -0.25
N MET A 271 18.01 9.67 -1.40
CA MET A 271 18.30 11.09 -1.51
C MET A 271 17.08 11.80 -2.06
N GLY A 272 16.84 13.03 -1.61
CA GLY A 272 15.75 13.82 -2.13
C GLY A 272 16.02 15.31 -2.11
N SER A 273 15.26 16.03 -2.92
CA SER A 273 15.37 17.48 -2.99
C SER A 273 14.01 18.13 -3.21
N VAL A 274 13.83 19.32 -2.65
CA VAL A 274 12.71 20.20 -2.93
C VAL A 274 13.25 21.48 -3.55
N VAL A 275 12.82 21.76 -4.78
CA VAL A 275 13.27 22.93 -5.54
C VAL A 275 12.07 23.76 -5.94
N ARG A 276 12.08 25.06 -5.62
CA ARG A 276 11.08 26.01 -6.11
C ARG A 276 11.36 26.41 -7.55
N GLY A 277 10.36 26.27 -8.41
CA GLY A 277 10.37 26.75 -9.79
C GLY A 277 9.27 27.79 -10.06
N GLU A 278 9.15 28.20 -11.32
CA GLU A 278 8.21 29.24 -11.75
C GLU A 278 6.72 28.82 -11.62
N GLY A 279 6.43 27.51 -11.59
CA GLY A 279 5.08 26.94 -11.51
C GLY A 279 4.71 26.28 -10.18
N GLY A 280 5.51 26.47 -9.14
CA GLY A 280 5.41 25.77 -7.86
C GLY A 280 6.71 25.03 -7.51
N SER A 281 6.66 24.19 -6.48
CA SER A 281 7.83 23.42 -6.04
C SER A 281 7.80 22.01 -6.58
N SER A 282 8.97 21.39 -6.73
CA SER A 282 9.08 19.98 -7.08
C SER A 282 9.83 19.22 -6.00
N LEU A 283 9.24 18.12 -5.54
CA LEU A 283 9.84 17.16 -4.63
C LEU A 283 10.37 15.99 -5.46
N ASN A 284 11.68 15.77 -5.42
CA ASN A 284 12.35 14.68 -6.10
C ASN A 284 12.86 13.69 -5.05
N VAL A 285 12.73 12.39 -5.33
CA VAL A 285 13.29 11.31 -4.52
C VAL A 285 14.00 10.32 -5.44
N ARG A 286 15.18 9.87 -5.03
CA ARG A 286 15.95 8.83 -5.70
C ARG A 286 16.40 7.80 -4.69
N VAL A 287 16.24 6.53 -5.05
CA VAL A 287 16.80 5.40 -4.30
C VAL A 287 17.99 4.87 -5.09
N ILE A 288 19.14 4.75 -4.44
CA ILE A 288 20.41 4.41 -5.05
C ILE A 288 20.96 3.16 -4.37
N ASP A 289 21.37 2.17 -5.14
CA ASP A 289 22.07 0.99 -4.65
C ASP A 289 23.49 1.38 -4.19
N THR A 290 23.87 1.01 -2.95
CA THR A 290 25.14 1.46 -2.36
C THR A 290 26.37 0.70 -2.84
N GLU A 291 26.19 -0.47 -3.48
CA GLU A 291 27.31 -1.24 -4.02
C GLU A 291 27.66 -0.82 -5.44
N THR A 292 26.65 -0.55 -6.25
CA THR A 292 26.80 -0.23 -7.68
C THR A 292 26.70 1.28 -7.97
N GLY A 293 26.13 2.07 -7.06
CA GLY A 293 25.84 3.49 -7.27
C GLY A 293 24.70 3.77 -8.26
N VAL A 294 24.00 2.73 -8.73
CA VAL A 294 22.93 2.84 -9.72
C VAL A 294 21.62 3.24 -9.03
N ALA A 295 20.84 4.12 -9.67
CA ALA A 295 19.51 4.45 -9.19
C ALA A 295 18.53 3.28 -9.41
N LEU A 296 17.96 2.77 -8.31
CA LEU A 296 16.96 1.70 -8.31
C LEU A 296 15.55 2.25 -8.56
N ALA A 297 15.25 3.43 -8.04
CA ALA A 297 13.97 4.12 -8.20
C ALA A 297 14.18 5.64 -8.26
N ALA A 298 13.30 6.35 -8.97
CA ALA A 298 13.32 7.80 -9.02
C ALA A 298 11.90 8.34 -9.26
N HIS A 299 11.49 9.27 -8.40
CA HIS A 299 10.16 9.90 -8.46
C HIS A 299 10.28 11.42 -8.39
N LYS A 300 9.38 12.10 -9.08
CA LYS A 300 9.24 13.56 -9.05
C LYS A 300 7.77 13.94 -8.90
N LEU A 301 7.46 14.71 -7.87
CA LEU A 301 6.12 15.21 -7.60
C LEU A 301 6.08 16.75 -7.62
N GLY A 302 5.03 17.29 -8.22
CA GLY A 302 4.75 18.73 -8.21
C GLY A 302 3.97 19.14 -6.96
N LEU A 303 4.51 20.09 -6.21
CA LEU A 303 3.89 20.70 -5.04
C LEU A 303 3.23 22.02 -5.44
N ARG A 304 1.90 22.04 -5.49
CA ARG A 304 1.11 23.27 -5.72
C ARG A 304 1.06 24.17 -4.49
N LYS A 305 1.17 23.58 -3.29
CA LYS A 305 1.18 24.29 -2.01
C LYS A 305 2.26 23.68 -1.11
N GLU A 306 3.04 24.54 -0.48
CA GLU A 306 4.14 24.17 0.41
C GLU A 306 3.67 24.19 1.88
N SER A 307 2.60 23.46 2.17
CA SER A 307 2.14 23.26 3.55
C SER A 307 2.59 21.90 4.06
N LEU A 308 2.90 21.80 5.36
CA LEU A 308 3.28 20.55 6.01
C LEU A 308 2.30 19.41 5.67
N ARG A 309 0.99 19.66 5.82
CA ARG A 309 -0.04 18.67 5.46
C ARG A 309 0.00 18.19 4.00
N THR A 310 0.34 19.07 3.06
CA THR A 310 0.45 18.69 1.64
C THR A 310 1.69 17.85 1.44
N ILE A 311 2.81 18.27 2.04
CA ILE A 311 4.08 17.58 1.98
C ILE A 311 3.98 16.18 2.60
N ASP A 312 3.41 16.04 3.79
CA ASP A 312 3.22 14.74 4.45
C ASP A 312 2.41 13.78 3.57
N LYS A 313 1.34 14.29 2.96
CA LYS A 313 0.52 13.51 2.02
C LYS A 313 1.31 13.07 0.78
N GLU A 314 2.11 13.96 0.19
CA GLU A 314 2.92 13.62 -0.98
C GLU A 314 4.11 12.72 -0.61
N LEU A 315 4.67 12.82 0.60
CA LEU A 315 5.70 11.91 1.11
C LEU A 315 5.16 10.50 1.32
N ASN A 316 3.95 10.35 1.86
CA ASN A 316 3.28 9.04 1.93
C ASN A 316 3.11 8.42 0.53
N ARG A 317 2.69 9.21 -0.47
CA ARG A 317 2.60 8.75 -1.87
C ARG A 317 3.95 8.33 -2.43
N LEU A 318 5.01 9.08 -2.13
CA LEU A 318 6.38 8.71 -2.52
C LEU A 318 6.83 7.40 -1.87
N ALA A 319 6.55 7.21 -0.58
CA ALA A 319 6.88 5.97 0.11
C ALA A 319 6.20 4.77 -0.54
N VAL A 320 4.91 4.91 -0.88
CA VAL A 320 4.15 3.87 -1.61
C VAL A 320 4.72 3.64 -3.01
N ALA A 321 5.10 4.69 -3.73
CA ALA A 321 5.71 4.57 -5.05
C ALA A 321 7.06 3.86 -5.00
N VAL A 322 7.91 4.19 -4.01
CA VAL A 322 9.19 3.51 -3.75
C VAL A 322 8.97 2.04 -3.38
N TYR A 323 7.97 1.74 -2.56
CA TYR A 323 7.58 0.37 -2.24
C TYR A 323 7.20 -0.43 -3.49
N ASN A 324 6.40 0.15 -4.38
CA ASN A 324 5.96 -0.50 -5.61
C ASN A 324 7.11 -0.70 -6.62
N ASP A 325 8.09 0.21 -6.65
CA ASP A 325 9.27 0.07 -7.50
C ASP A 325 10.26 -0.98 -6.97
N LEU A 326 10.17 -1.33 -5.69
CA LEU A 326 11.04 -2.30 -5.02
C LEU A 326 10.20 -3.45 -4.43
N PRO A 327 9.45 -4.19 -5.28
CA PRO A 327 8.54 -5.21 -4.80
C PRO A 327 9.29 -6.37 -4.14
N LEU A 328 8.62 -7.04 -3.20
CA LEU A 328 9.12 -8.23 -2.53
C LEU A 328 8.60 -9.47 -3.25
N LEU A 329 9.40 -10.01 -4.15
CA LEU A 329 9.04 -11.07 -5.08
C LEU A 329 9.78 -12.34 -4.66
N SER A 330 9.09 -13.48 -4.66
CA SER A 330 9.69 -14.78 -4.40
C SER A 330 9.58 -15.68 -5.62
N GLY A 331 10.61 -16.50 -5.82
CA GLY A 331 10.73 -17.44 -6.93
C GLY A 331 11.55 -18.68 -6.56
N ASN A 332 11.87 -19.46 -7.58
CA ASN A 332 12.65 -20.68 -7.51
C ASN A 332 13.89 -20.58 -8.40
N VAL A 333 14.95 -21.26 -7.99
CA VAL A 333 16.09 -21.57 -8.82
C VAL A 333 15.72 -22.69 -9.78
N VAL A 334 15.75 -22.39 -11.08
CA VAL A 334 15.45 -23.33 -12.16
C VAL A 334 16.71 -24.07 -12.60
N SER A 335 17.83 -23.37 -12.73
CA SER A 335 19.15 -23.94 -13.03
C SER A 335 20.24 -23.12 -12.36
N ALA A 336 21.35 -23.76 -12.01
CA ALA A 336 22.58 -23.12 -11.53
C ALA A 336 23.76 -23.74 -12.28
N GLU A 337 24.41 -22.94 -13.13
CA GLU A 337 25.47 -23.39 -14.03
C GLU A 337 26.66 -22.43 -13.93
N GLY A 338 27.77 -22.91 -13.34
CA GLY A 338 28.92 -22.06 -13.03
C GLY A 338 28.53 -20.92 -12.08
N ASP A 339 28.77 -19.68 -12.51
CA ASP A 339 28.42 -18.47 -11.75
C ASP A 339 27.04 -17.91 -12.09
N GLU A 340 26.28 -18.57 -12.96
CA GLU A 340 24.96 -18.09 -13.39
C GLU A 340 23.83 -18.91 -12.76
N VAL A 341 22.90 -18.20 -12.14
CA VAL A 341 21.71 -18.77 -11.51
C VAL A 341 20.47 -18.24 -12.21
N TYR A 342 19.64 -19.17 -12.69
CA TYR A 342 18.45 -18.93 -13.49
C TYR A 342 17.22 -19.03 -12.60
N LEU A 343 16.38 -17.99 -12.59
CA LEU A 343 15.23 -17.88 -11.68
C LEU A 343 13.93 -17.72 -12.47
N ASP A 344 12.83 -18.27 -11.97
CA ASP A 344 11.48 -18.21 -12.57
C ASP A 344 10.70 -16.91 -12.27
N ILE A 345 11.41 -15.85 -11.87
CA ILE A 345 10.86 -14.53 -11.58
C ILE A 345 11.36 -13.52 -12.60
N GLY A 346 10.53 -13.25 -13.62
CA GLY A 346 10.86 -12.39 -14.75
C GLY A 346 10.43 -10.93 -14.60
N GLY A 347 10.61 -10.19 -15.70
CA GLY A 347 10.23 -8.79 -15.82
C GLY A 347 8.71 -8.54 -15.69
N VAL A 348 7.88 -9.50 -16.09
CA VAL A 348 6.42 -9.40 -15.92
C VAL A 348 6.02 -9.37 -14.44
N ALA A 349 6.78 -10.05 -13.58
CA ALA A 349 6.61 -9.97 -12.13
C ALA A 349 7.15 -8.67 -11.52
N GLY A 350 7.86 -7.85 -12.30
CA GLY A 350 8.43 -6.57 -11.87
C GLY A 350 9.93 -6.63 -11.53
N VAL A 351 10.63 -7.75 -11.77
CA VAL A 351 12.08 -7.83 -11.54
C VAL A 351 12.83 -6.99 -12.57
N ARG A 352 13.83 -6.24 -12.12
CA ARG A 352 14.68 -5.38 -12.98
C ARG A 352 16.14 -5.76 -12.87
N LYS A 353 16.92 -5.39 -13.90
CA LYS A 353 18.39 -5.54 -13.86
C LYS A 353 18.94 -4.75 -12.68
N GLY A 354 19.90 -5.35 -11.97
CA GLY A 354 20.51 -4.78 -10.77
C GLY A 354 19.77 -5.08 -9.47
N PHE A 355 18.57 -5.70 -9.51
CA PHE A 355 17.93 -6.15 -8.28
C PHE A 355 18.80 -7.17 -7.56
N LYS A 356 18.83 -7.04 -6.24
CA LYS A 356 19.47 -8.01 -5.35
C LYS A 356 18.44 -9.00 -4.85
N LEU A 357 18.86 -10.25 -4.69
CA LEU A 357 18.04 -11.32 -4.16
C LEU A 357 18.82 -12.09 -3.11
N VAL A 358 18.09 -12.68 -2.18
CA VAL A 358 18.62 -13.67 -1.24
C VAL A 358 18.18 -15.05 -1.70
N ALA A 359 19.15 -15.92 -1.98
CA ALA A 359 18.91 -17.33 -2.20
C ALA A 359 18.87 -18.07 -0.86
N TYR A 360 17.88 -18.94 -0.69
CA TYR A 360 17.70 -19.72 0.54
C TYR A 360 17.11 -21.10 0.26
N ARG A 361 17.45 -22.05 1.13
CA ARG A 361 16.91 -23.42 1.11
C ARG A 361 15.86 -23.59 2.20
N GLN A 362 14.69 -24.10 1.82
CA GLN A 362 13.66 -24.51 2.78
C GLN A 362 13.98 -25.90 3.32
N GLY A 363 14.04 -26.02 4.63
CA GLY A 363 14.27 -27.25 5.37
C GLY A 363 12.98 -27.82 5.96
N GLN A 364 13.10 -28.50 7.09
CA GLN A 364 11.96 -29.16 7.74
C GLN A 364 10.92 -28.16 8.27
N PRO A 365 9.62 -28.52 8.23
CA PRO A 365 8.55 -27.75 8.85
C PRO A 365 8.73 -27.69 10.37
N ILE A 366 8.41 -26.55 10.94
CA ILE A 366 8.39 -26.27 12.37
C ILE A 366 6.94 -26.44 12.82
N LEU A 367 6.67 -27.45 13.63
CA LEU A 367 5.32 -27.75 14.08
C LEU A 367 5.09 -27.24 15.49
N HIS A 368 3.88 -26.73 15.75
CA HIS A 368 3.46 -26.41 17.11
C HIS A 368 3.33 -27.71 17.93
N PRO A 369 3.97 -27.80 19.12
CA PRO A 369 4.16 -29.06 19.83
C PRO A 369 2.85 -29.75 20.26
N THR A 370 1.78 -28.99 20.46
CA THR A 370 0.50 -29.54 20.95
C THR A 370 -0.61 -29.59 19.91
N THR A 371 -0.56 -28.76 18.87
CA THR A 371 -1.63 -28.69 17.85
C THR A 371 -1.23 -29.39 16.56
N GLY A 372 0.06 -29.65 16.35
CA GLY A 372 0.59 -30.24 15.11
C GLY A 372 0.52 -29.30 13.90
N VAL A 373 0.05 -28.07 14.08
CA VAL A 373 -0.03 -27.06 13.01
C VAL A 373 1.37 -26.64 12.62
N GLU A 374 1.63 -26.57 11.31
CA GLU A 374 2.87 -26.03 10.77
C GLU A 374 2.93 -24.52 10.98
N LEU A 375 3.93 -24.07 11.74
CA LEU A 375 4.20 -22.67 12.06
C LEU A 375 5.12 -22.00 11.03
N GLY A 376 5.82 -22.79 10.23
CA GLY A 376 6.74 -22.34 9.20
C GLY A 376 7.75 -23.42 8.84
N VAL A 377 8.78 -23.06 8.08
CA VAL A 377 9.87 -23.97 7.70
C VAL A 377 11.21 -23.42 8.18
N ARG A 378 12.14 -24.31 8.52
CA ARG A 378 13.54 -23.90 8.71
C ARG A 378 14.07 -23.32 7.40
N VAL A 379 14.81 -22.24 7.49
CA VAL A 379 15.42 -21.57 6.34
C VAL A 379 16.93 -21.56 6.54
N THR A 380 17.66 -21.91 5.48
CA THR A 380 19.11 -21.72 5.41
C THR A 380 19.41 -20.73 4.30
N GLN A 381 20.01 -19.60 4.62
CA GLN A 381 20.48 -18.64 3.62
C GLN A 381 21.69 -19.25 2.89
N LEU A 382 21.73 -19.11 1.56
CA LEU A 382 22.77 -19.67 0.70
C LEU A 382 23.74 -18.58 0.22
N GLY A 383 23.21 -17.40 -0.08
CA GLY A 383 23.98 -16.26 -0.56
C GLY A 383 23.11 -15.19 -1.17
N GLU A 384 23.74 -14.11 -1.61
CA GLU A 384 23.08 -13.02 -2.33
C GLU A 384 23.35 -13.13 -3.82
N LEU A 385 22.38 -12.73 -4.63
CA LEU A 385 22.42 -12.76 -6.09
C LEU A 385 22.10 -11.37 -6.63
N ILE A 386 22.71 -10.99 -7.76
CA ILE A 386 22.39 -9.77 -8.51
C ILE A 386 21.84 -10.11 -9.90
N VAL A 387 20.75 -9.48 -10.31
CA VAL A 387 20.17 -9.64 -11.64
C VAL A 387 21.04 -9.00 -12.70
N ILE A 388 21.56 -9.80 -13.63
CA ILE A 388 22.38 -9.32 -14.75
C ILE A 388 21.57 -9.20 -16.05
N GLN A 389 20.54 -10.03 -16.21
CA GLN A 389 19.67 -10.05 -17.39
C GLN A 389 18.24 -10.39 -16.99
N VAL A 390 17.29 -9.72 -17.64
CA VAL A 390 15.84 -9.90 -17.44
C VAL A 390 15.20 -10.37 -18.73
N GLN A 391 14.31 -11.34 -18.62
CA GLN A 391 13.36 -11.78 -19.64
C GLN A 391 11.94 -11.76 -19.04
N ASP A 392 10.92 -11.97 -19.85
CA ASP A 392 9.52 -11.83 -19.41
C ASP A 392 9.16 -12.71 -18.20
N GLN A 393 9.58 -13.97 -18.22
CA GLN A 393 9.23 -14.99 -17.24
C GLN A 393 10.42 -15.48 -16.41
N MET A 394 11.63 -15.00 -16.70
CA MET A 394 12.83 -15.46 -16.01
C MET A 394 13.91 -14.38 -15.92
N VAL A 395 14.85 -14.56 -15.00
CA VAL A 395 16.05 -13.73 -14.89
C VAL A 395 17.29 -14.60 -14.81
N ILE A 396 18.42 -14.02 -15.23
CA ILE A 396 19.74 -14.57 -15.03
C ILE A 396 20.44 -13.70 -13.98
N THR A 397 21.03 -14.35 -13.00
CA THR A 397 21.69 -13.71 -11.87
C THR A 397 23.09 -14.24 -11.66
N LYS A 398 23.90 -13.51 -10.90
CA LYS A 398 25.21 -13.97 -10.42
C LYS A 398 25.33 -13.80 -8.91
N PRO A 399 26.05 -14.68 -8.20
CA PRO A 399 26.37 -14.48 -6.80
C PRO A 399 27.11 -13.16 -6.53
N ILE A 400 26.75 -12.50 -5.43
CA ILE A 400 27.48 -11.37 -4.88
C ILE A 400 28.44 -11.93 -3.83
N GLY A 401 29.73 -11.99 -4.18
CA GLY A 401 30.74 -12.68 -3.37
C GLY A 401 30.60 -14.21 -3.43
N ASP A 402 31.28 -14.89 -2.51
CA ASP A 402 31.24 -16.35 -2.43
C ASP A 402 30.00 -16.80 -1.62
N PRO A 403 29.07 -17.57 -2.22
CA PRO A 403 27.93 -18.08 -1.48
C PRO A 403 28.40 -19.03 -0.36
N GLU A 404 27.72 -18.97 0.78
CA GLU A 404 28.03 -19.81 1.96
C GLU A 404 27.82 -21.29 1.67
N LEU A 405 26.87 -21.59 0.79
CA LEU A 405 26.49 -22.93 0.35
C LEU A 405 26.19 -22.92 -1.15
N GLU A 406 26.43 -24.05 -1.81
CA GLU A 406 26.12 -24.22 -3.22
C GLU A 406 24.61 -24.08 -3.48
N ILE A 407 24.26 -23.20 -4.42
CA ILE A 407 22.90 -22.95 -4.88
C ILE A 407 22.56 -24.00 -5.94
N GLN A 408 21.39 -24.63 -5.79
CA GLN A 408 20.96 -25.77 -6.61
C GLN A 408 19.52 -25.57 -7.09
N THR A 409 19.14 -26.28 -8.16
CA THR A 409 17.75 -26.30 -8.65
C THR A 409 16.77 -26.69 -7.52
N GLY A 410 15.69 -25.92 -7.39
CA GLY A 410 14.69 -26.10 -6.35
C GLY A 410 14.91 -25.24 -5.10
N ASP A 411 16.06 -24.60 -4.95
CA ASP A 411 16.25 -23.54 -3.95
C ASP A 411 15.31 -22.36 -4.22
N LYS A 412 15.02 -21.59 -3.17
CA LYS A 412 14.12 -20.44 -3.23
C LYS A 412 14.92 -19.16 -3.31
N VAL A 413 14.30 -18.14 -3.89
CA VAL A 413 14.83 -16.78 -3.93
C VAL A 413 13.76 -15.81 -3.47
N ILE A 414 14.23 -14.68 -2.93
CA ILE A 414 13.40 -13.53 -2.65
C ILE A 414 14.17 -12.26 -2.97
N THR A 415 13.54 -11.25 -3.58
CA THR A 415 14.17 -9.94 -3.79
C THR A 415 14.47 -9.29 -2.44
N LYS A 416 15.56 -8.53 -2.36
CA LYS A 416 15.86 -7.71 -1.18
C LYS A 416 14.90 -6.55 -1.11
#